data_AF-A0AAJ2KD89-F1
#
_entry.id   AF-A0AAJ2KD89-F1
#
_cell.length_a   1.000
_cell.length_b   1.000
_cell.length_c   1.000
_cell.angle_alpha   90.00
_cell.angle_beta   90.00
_cell.angle_gamma   90.00
#
_symmetry.space_group_name_H-M   'P 1'
#
loop_
_entity.id
_entity.type
_entity.pdbx_description
1 polymer ?
#
loop_
_entity_poly.entity_id
_entity_poly.type
_entity_poly.pdbx_seq_one_letter_code
_entity_poly.pdbx_strand_id
1 'polypeptide(L)'
;MSVLNEMIGMTMRHLQLLEGSVAQFFVLTEKAEQGMGEEKGNVLLEKAQRDTFGGSVKKLIAARSLPDDVTGRFEALVKERNWLVHTSLEENRKASINDGCFEAFLLRLEAMVNETNALMRELLVRAEAFVLRCAG
;
A
#
# COMPACT_ATOMS: atom_id res chain seq x y z
N MET A 1 24.15 11.49 -4.41
CA MET A 1 22.84 11.01 -4.90
C MET A 1 21.96 12.24 -5.11
N SER A 2 21.06 12.27 -6.11
CA SER A 2 20.13 13.40 -6.27
C SER A 2 18.97 13.29 -5.28
N VAL A 3 18.47 14.42 -4.77
CA VAL A 3 17.31 14.49 -3.85
C VAL A 3 16.10 13.72 -4.38
N LEU A 4 15.86 13.76 -5.71
CA LEU A 4 14.77 13.00 -6.34
C LEU A 4 14.91 11.49 -6.17
N ASN A 5 16.13 10.94 -6.27
CA ASN A 5 16.33 9.50 -6.09
C ASN A 5 16.09 9.07 -4.64
N GLU A 6 16.43 9.92 -3.67
CA GLU A 6 16.15 9.68 -2.25
C GLU A 6 14.64 9.71 -1.98
N MET A 7 13.93 10.69 -2.55
CA MET A 7 12.47 10.79 -2.43
C MET A 7 11.74 9.63 -3.09
N ILE A 8 12.19 9.18 -4.27
CA ILE A 8 11.68 7.97 -4.93
C ILE A 8 11.88 6.76 -4.02
N GLY A 9 13.09 6.57 -3.48
CA GLY A 9 13.41 5.46 -2.58
C GLY A 9 12.56 5.46 -1.32
N MET A 10 12.35 6.62 -0.70
CA MET A 10 11.46 6.79 0.44
C MET A 10 10.01 6.43 0.07
N THR A 11 9.50 6.95 -1.04
CA THR A 11 8.12 6.69 -1.49
C THR A 11 7.90 5.20 -1.76
N MET A 12 8.86 4.54 -2.41
CA MET A 12 8.83 3.10 -2.64
C MET A 12 8.81 2.30 -1.33
N ARG A 13 9.60 2.71 -0.33
CA ARG A 13 9.60 2.08 0.98
C ARG A 13 8.23 2.19 1.67
N HIS A 14 7.61 3.37 1.65
CA HIS A 14 6.26 3.55 2.20
C HIS A 14 5.24 2.64 1.51
N LEU A 15 5.27 2.55 0.19
CA LEU A 15 4.38 1.67 -0.58
C LEU A 15 4.57 0.20 -0.22
N GLN A 16 5.82 -0.26 -0.03
CA GLN A 16 6.12 -1.63 0.40
C GLN A 16 5.59 -1.93 1.81
N LEU A 17 5.66 -0.96 2.72
CA LEU A 17 5.07 -1.10 4.06
C LEU A 17 3.54 -1.28 3.96
N LEU A 18 2.86 -0.46 3.16
CA LEU A 18 1.42 -0.60 2.93
C LEU A 18 1.08 -1.94 2.27
N GLU A 19 1.87 -2.41 1.32
CA GLU A 19 1.70 -3.74 0.70
C GLU A 19 1.74 -4.86 1.74
N GLY A 20 2.69 -4.79 2.68
CA GLY A 20 2.75 -5.69 3.83
C GLY A 20 1.51 -5.57 4.73
N SER A 21 1.05 -4.35 5.03
CA SER A 21 -0.16 -4.13 5.84
C SER A 21 -1.42 -4.65 5.17
N VAL A 22 -1.57 -4.51 3.85
CA VAL A 22 -2.69 -5.07 3.08
C VAL A 22 -2.69 -6.59 3.18
N ALA A 23 -1.53 -7.23 3.03
CA ALA A 23 -1.40 -8.69 3.15
C ALA A 23 -1.77 -9.18 4.56
N GLN A 24 -1.29 -8.50 5.60
CA GLN A 24 -1.65 -8.80 6.99
C GLN A 24 -3.15 -8.64 7.24
N PHE A 25 -3.74 -7.53 6.80
CA PHE A 25 -5.16 -7.28 6.97
C PHE A 25 -6.01 -8.33 6.25
N PHE A 26 -5.67 -8.67 5.00
CA PHE A 26 -6.36 -9.72 4.26
C PHE A 26 -6.30 -11.08 4.95
N VAL A 27 -5.13 -11.48 5.47
CA VAL A 27 -5.01 -12.73 6.22
C VAL A 27 -5.86 -12.68 7.49
N LEU A 28 -5.82 -11.57 8.22
CA LEU A 28 -6.62 -11.38 9.44
C LEU A 28 -8.12 -11.50 9.18
N THR A 29 -8.64 -10.86 8.13
CA THR A 29 -10.10 -10.82 7.92
C THR A 29 -10.65 -12.00 7.13
N GLU A 30 -9.87 -12.58 6.21
CA GLU A 30 -10.37 -13.58 5.24
C GLU A 30 -9.81 -14.99 5.42
N LYS A 31 -8.82 -15.17 6.31
CA LYS A 31 -8.11 -16.44 6.47
C LYS A 31 -7.94 -16.86 7.92
N ALA A 32 -7.79 -15.92 8.85
CA ALA A 32 -7.56 -16.22 10.25
C ALA A 32 -8.82 -16.87 10.88
N GLU A 33 -8.57 -17.84 11.76
CA GLU A 33 -9.59 -18.58 12.50
C GLU A 33 -9.22 -18.58 13.99
N GLN A 34 -10.22 -18.63 14.87
CA GLN A 34 -9.97 -18.72 16.30
C GLN A 34 -9.15 -19.99 16.62
N GLY A 35 -8.10 -19.83 17.42
CA GLY A 35 -7.21 -20.93 17.78
C GLY A 35 -6.24 -21.38 16.68
N MET A 36 -6.14 -20.64 15.56
CA MET A 36 -5.21 -20.97 14.46
C MET A 36 -3.75 -21.09 14.93
N GLY A 37 -3.35 -20.27 15.91
CA GLY A 37 -1.98 -20.18 16.38
C GLY A 37 -1.06 -19.43 15.41
N GLU A 38 0.07 -18.98 15.93
CA GLU A 38 1.01 -18.10 15.21
C GLU A 38 1.63 -18.78 13.98
N GLU A 39 2.05 -20.04 14.11
CA GLU A 39 2.77 -20.76 13.04
C GLU A 39 1.92 -20.88 11.76
N LYS A 40 0.67 -21.30 11.89
CA LYS A 40 -0.26 -21.39 10.74
C LYS A 40 -0.60 -20.02 10.18
N GLY A 41 -0.73 -19.00 11.03
CA GLY A 41 -0.94 -17.62 10.61
C GLY A 41 0.23 -17.09 9.78
N ASN A 42 1.47 -17.35 10.21
CA ASN A 42 2.68 -16.93 9.50
C ASN A 42 2.78 -17.55 8.11
N VAL A 43 2.43 -18.84 7.95
CA VAL A 43 2.39 -19.49 6.63
C VAL A 43 1.41 -18.80 5.68
N LEU A 44 0.24 -18.39 6.17
CA LEU A 44 -0.75 -17.65 5.37
C LEU A 44 -0.24 -16.25 5.00
N LEU A 45 0.42 -15.58 5.95
CA LEU A 45 0.99 -14.26 5.74
C LEU A 45 2.11 -14.29 4.69
N GLU A 46 3.06 -15.21 4.80
CA GLU A 46 4.12 -15.39 3.82
C GLU A 46 3.57 -15.65 2.42
N LYS A 47 2.47 -16.40 2.32
CA LYS A 47 1.80 -16.65 1.04
C LYS A 47 1.16 -15.37 0.48
N ALA A 48 0.49 -14.58 1.33
CA ALA A 48 -0.13 -13.32 0.92
C ALA A 48 0.90 -12.25 0.51
N GLN A 49 2.07 -12.22 1.16
CA GLN A 49 3.15 -11.27 0.86
C GLN A 49 3.87 -11.55 -0.47
N ARG A 50 3.64 -12.70 -1.12
CA ARG A 50 4.19 -13.01 -2.45
C ARG A 50 3.41 -12.37 -3.59
N ASP A 51 2.20 -11.86 -3.32
CA ASP A 51 1.45 -11.12 -4.31
C ASP A 51 2.09 -9.76 -4.57
N THR A 52 1.91 -9.23 -5.77
CA THR A 52 2.21 -7.82 -6.03
C THR A 52 1.20 -6.93 -5.34
N PHE A 53 1.56 -5.68 -5.04
CA PHE A 53 0.66 -4.71 -4.42
C PHE A 53 -0.73 -4.65 -5.10
N GLY A 54 -0.75 -4.58 -6.44
CA GLY A 54 -2.00 -4.61 -7.20
C GLY A 54 -2.76 -5.94 -7.08
N GLY A 55 -2.06 -7.06 -6.94
CA GLY A 55 -2.65 -8.37 -6.65
C GLY A 55 -3.29 -8.42 -5.26
N SER A 56 -2.60 -7.94 -4.23
CA SER A 56 -3.09 -7.88 -2.85
C SER A 56 -4.31 -6.97 -2.74
N VAL A 57 -4.27 -5.78 -3.36
CA VAL A 57 -5.41 -4.86 -3.42
C VAL A 57 -6.61 -5.50 -4.12
N LYS A 58 -6.41 -6.17 -5.27
CA LYS A 58 -7.50 -6.88 -5.97
C LYS A 58 -8.16 -7.94 -5.10
N LYS A 59 -7.37 -8.72 -4.35
CA LYS A 59 -7.91 -9.73 -3.43
C LYS A 59 -8.73 -9.09 -2.31
N LEU A 60 -8.24 -7.99 -1.76
CA LEU A 60 -8.93 -7.25 -0.70
C LEU A 60 -10.27 -6.65 -1.18
N ILE A 61 -10.28 -6.09 -2.38
CA ILE A 61 -11.50 -5.55 -3.02
C ILE A 61 -12.49 -6.68 -3.33
N ALA A 62 -12.01 -7.81 -3.87
CA ALA A 62 -12.85 -8.96 -4.20
C ALA A 62 -13.53 -9.57 -2.95
N ALA A 63 -12.85 -9.52 -1.81
CA ALA A 63 -13.39 -9.94 -0.53
C ALA A 63 -14.44 -8.98 0.07
N ARG A 64 -14.61 -7.77 -0.52
CA ARG A 64 -15.50 -6.71 -0.02
C ARG A 64 -15.24 -6.34 1.44
N SER A 65 -14.00 -6.48 1.89
CA SER A 65 -13.57 -6.18 3.27
C SER A 65 -13.40 -4.67 3.52
N LEU A 66 -13.51 -3.85 2.46
CA LEU A 66 -13.36 -2.39 2.50
C LEU A 66 -14.60 -1.67 1.92
N PRO A 67 -14.97 -0.50 2.46
CA PRO A 67 -15.93 0.40 1.84
C PRO A 67 -15.47 0.93 0.48
N ASP A 68 -16.43 1.41 -0.30
CA ASP A 68 -16.19 1.88 -1.67
C ASP A 68 -15.25 3.08 -1.73
N ASP A 69 -15.30 4.00 -0.76
CA ASP A 69 -14.42 5.17 -0.70
C ASP A 69 -12.96 4.75 -0.46
N VAL A 70 -12.72 3.80 0.45
CA VAL A 70 -11.38 3.26 0.72
C VAL A 70 -10.88 2.44 -0.46
N THR A 71 -11.78 1.68 -1.10
CA THR A 71 -11.48 0.91 -2.31
C THR A 71 -10.98 1.81 -3.44
N GLY A 72 -11.71 2.89 -3.74
CA GLY A 72 -11.33 3.83 -4.80
C GLY A 72 -9.96 4.48 -4.55
N ARG A 73 -9.62 4.73 -3.28
CA ARG A 73 -8.30 5.26 -2.88
C ARG A 73 -7.16 4.26 -3.12
N PHE A 74 -7.37 2.98 -2.80
CA PHE A 74 -6.39 1.93 -3.11
C PHE A 74 -6.18 1.77 -4.62
N GLU A 75 -7.26 1.78 -5.41
CA GLU A 75 -7.17 1.68 -6.87
C GLU A 75 -6.40 2.87 -7.48
N ALA A 76 -6.64 4.08 -6.98
CA ALA A 76 -5.87 5.26 -7.37
C ALA A 76 -4.39 5.11 -7.01
N LEU A 77 -4.07 4.67 -5.78
CA LEU A 77 -2.69 4.49 -5.34
C LEU A 77 -1.96 3.39 -6.13
N VAL A 78 -2.64 2.33 -6.55
CA VAL A 78 -2.07 1.31 -7.46
C VAL A 78 -1.65 1.92 -8.79
N LYS A 79 -2.44 2.84 -9.36
CA LYS A 79 -2.07 3.56 -10.59
C LYS A 79 -0.82 4.42 -10.38
N GLU A 80 -0.77 5.15 -9.26
CA GLU A 80 0.39 5.99 -8.91
C GLU A 80 1.65 5.16 -8.68
N ARG A 81 1.55 4.02 -7.99
CA ARG A 81 2.68 3.10 -7.81
C ARG A 81 3.17 2.54 -9.15
N ASN A 82 2.25 2.19 -10.05
CA ASN A 82 2.63 1.70 -11.39
C ASN A 82 3.34 2.80 -12.19
N TRP A 83 2.87 4.05 -12.11
CA TRP A 83 3.58 5.19 -12.68
C TRP A 83 4.99 5.33 -12.08
N LEU A 84 5.12 5.25 -10.75
CA LEU A 84 6.41 5.36 -10.07
C LEU A 84 7.40 4.29 -10.51
N VAL A 85 6.93 3.06 -10.75
CA VAL A 85 7.79 1.94 -11.14
C VAL A 85 8.11 1.92 -12.63
N HIS A 86 7.18 2.33 -13.49
CA HIS A 86 7.32 2.13 -14.95
C HIS A 86 7.63 3.42 -15.72
N THR A 87 7.26 4.59 -15.20
CA THR A 87 7.27 5.86 -15.98
C THR A 87 8.16 6.92 -15.34
N SER A 88 8.38 6.87 -14.03
CA SER A 88 9.07 7.93 -13.27
C SER A 88 10.50 8.22 -13.74
N LEU A 89 11.21 7.25 -14.33
CA LEU A 89 12.58 7.43 -14.81
C LEU A 89 12.69 8.47 -15.92
N GLU A 90 11.73 8.50 -16.85
CA GLU A 90 11.71 9.47 -17.94
C GLU A 90 11.35 10.87 -17.44
N GLU A 91 10.41 10.95 -16.49
CA GLU A 91 10.00 12.22 -15.87
C GLU A 91 11.08 12.77 -14.93
N ASN A 92 11.82 11.93 -14.21
CA ASN A 92 12.95 12.30 -13.35
C ASN A 92 14.06 13.00 -14.16
N ARG A 93 14.32 12.55 -15.39
CA ARG A 93 15.28 13.21 -16.30
C ARG A 93 14.84 14.63 -16.66
N LYS A 94 13.54 14.84 -16.90
CA LYS A 94 12.98 16.18 -17.19
C LYS A 94 12.99 17.06 -15.94
N ALA A 95 12.64 16.51 -14.78
CA ALA A 95 12.66 17.18 -13.49
C ALA A 95 14.08 17.63 -13.08
N SER A 96 15.12 16.88 -13.47
CA SER A 96 16.51 17.24 -13.15
C SER A 96 17.02 18.50 -13.86
N ILE A 97 16.32 19.00 -14.86
CA ILE A 97 16.75 20.15 -15.70
C ILE A 97 15.70 21.28 -15.78
N ASN A 98 14.55 21.12 -15.12
CA ASN A 98 13.46 22.09 -15.13
C ASN A 98 12.79 22.16 -13.75
N ASP A 99 12.87 23.32 -13.11
CA ASP A 99 12.39 23.54 -11.74
C ASP A 99 10.87 23.31 -11.59
N GLY A 100 10.07 23.66 -12.61
CA GLY A 100 8.63 23.40 -12.59
C GLY A 100 8.30 21.90 -12.69
N CYS A 101 9.04 21.15 -13.51
CA CYS A 101 8.94 19.69 -13.54
C CYS A 101 9.44 19.05 -12.24
N PHE A 102 10.47 19.63 -11.61
CA PHE A 102 10.98 19.18 -10.31
C PHE A 102 9.90 19.30 -9.22
N GLU A 103 9.29 20.47 -9.08
CA GLU A 103 8.26 20.72 -8.06
C GLU A 103 7.05 19.82 -8.26
N ALA A 104 6.56 19.68 -9.49
CA ALA A 104 5.43 18.79 -9.80
C ALA A 104 5.73 17.32 -9.46
N PHE A 105 6.95 16.86 -9.76
CA PHE A 105 7.38 15.49 -9.44
C PHE A 105 7.45 15.28 -7.92
N LEU A 106 7.99 16.26 -7.19
CA LEU A 106 8.10 16.21 -5.72
C LEU A 106 6.71 16.16 -5.07
N LEU A 107 5.80 17.06 -5.45
CA LEU A 107 4.43 17.09 -4.92
C LEU A 107 3.68 15.79 -5.18
N ARG A 108 3.91 15.16 -6.33
CA ARG A 108 3.31 13.85 -6.64
C ARG A 108 3.83 12.75 -5.70
N LEU A 109 5.14 12.69 -5.44
CA LEU A 109 5.72 11.74 -4.48
C LEU A 109 5.19 11.96 -3.06
N GLU A 110 5.11 13.23 -2.61
CA GLU A 110 4.55 13.57 -1.31
C GLU A 110 3.09 13.15 -1.17
N ALA A 111 2.28 13.40 -2.21
CA ALA A 111 0.89 12.95 -2.25
C ALA A 111 0.79 11.42 -2.11
N MET A 112 1.66 10.67 -2.79
CA MET A 112 1.72 9.21 -2.67
C MET A 112 2.06 8.76 -1.25
N VAL A 113 3.06 9.37 -0.60
CA VAL A 113 3.46 9.04 0.77
C VAL A 113 2.32 9.36 1.75
N ASN A 114 1.69 10.52 1.62
CA ASN A 114 0.57 10.94 2.45
C ASN A 114 -0.61 9.97 2.34
N GLU A 115 -0.98 9.61 1.11
CA GLU A 115 -2.07 8.67 0.85
C GLU A 115 -1.74 7.27 1.40
N THR A 116 -0.50 6.82 1.21
CA THR A 116 -0.03 5.54 1.75
C THR A 116 -0.17 5.49 3.27
N ASN A 117 0.27 6.54 3.96
CA ASN A 117 0.15 6.65 5.42
C ASN A 117 -1.32 6.72 5.89
N ALA A 118 -2.17 7.40 5.14
CA ALA A 118 -3.60 7.48 5.44
C ALA A 118 -4.28 6.11 5.29
N LEU A 119 -3.96 5.35 4.24
CA LEU A 119 -4.50 4.00 4.02
C LEU A 119 -3.96 2.98 5.04
N MET A 120 -2.69 3.08 5.46
CA MET A 120 -2.18 2.23 6.55
C MET A 120 -2.94 2.45 7.86
N ARG A 121 -3.25 3.71 8.20
CA ARG A 121 -4.08 4.04 9.38
C ARG A 121 -5.48 3.49 9.26
N GLU A 122 -6.08 3.59 8.07
CA GLU A 122 -7.41 3.05 7.80
C GLU A 122 -7.46 1.52 8.00
N LEU A 123 -6.45 0.80 7.49
CA LEU A 123 -6.34 -0.64 7.70
C LEU A 123 -6.19 -1.01 9.18
N LEU A 124 -5.40 -0.25 9.95
CA LEU A 124 -5.21 -0.48 11.37
C LEU A 124 -6.52 -0.35 12.16
N VAL A 125 -7.24 0.77 11.97
CA VAL A 125 -8.53 1.00 12.64
C VAL A 125 -9.52 -0.12 12.33
N ARG A 126 -9.53 -0.61 11.08
CA ARG A 126 -10.41 -1.71 10.67
C ARG A 126 -9.99 -3.06 11.25
N ALA A 127 -8.69 -3.32 11.33
CA ALA A 127 -8.15 -4.52 11.96
C ALA A 127 -8.55 -4.57 13.43
N GLU A 128 -8.39 -3.47 14.16
CA GLU A 128 -8.81 -3.34 15.56
C GLU A 128 -10.31 -3.60 15.70
N ALA A 129 -11.15 -2.96 14.87
CA ALA A 129 -12.59 -3.17 14.89
C ALA A 129 -12.98 -4.62 14.57
N PHE A 130 -12.26 -5.30 13.67
CA PHE A 130 -12.49 -6.71 13.37
C PHE A 130 -12.17 -7.60 14.57
N VAL A 131 -10.99 -7.43 15.18
CA VAL A 131 -10.57 -8.22 16.35
C VAL A 131 -11.55 -8.03 17.52
N LEU A 132 -11.98 -6.79 17.80
CA LEU A 132 -12.94 -6.51 18.87
C LEU A 132 -14.29 -7.19 18.64
N ARG A 133 -14.77 -7.26 17.39
CA ARG A 133 -16.01 -7.99 17.06
C ARG A 133 -15.88 -9.49 17.22
N CYS A 134 -14.70 -10.06 16.96
CA CYS A 134 -14.47 -11.50 17.04
C CYS A 134 -14.11 -12.00 18.45
N ALA A 135 -13.81 -11.07 19.37
CA ALA A 135 -13.47 -11.37 20.77
C ALA A 135 -14.67 -11.37 21.72
N GLY A 136 -15.84 -10.87 21.26
CA GLY A 136 -17.12 -10.93 21.98
C GLY A 136 -17.97 -12.09 21.52
#